data_AF-B8DS73-F1
#
_entry.id   AF-B8DS73-F1
#
_cell.length_a   1.000
_cell.length_b   1.000
_cell.length_c   1.000
_cell.angle_alpha   90.00
_cell.angle_beta   90.00
_cell.angle_gamma   90.00
#
_symmetry.space_group_name_H-M   'P 1'
#
loop_
_entity.id
_entity.type
_entity.pdbx_description
1 polymer ?
#
loop_
_entity_poly.entity_id
_entity_poly.type
_entity_poly.pdbx_seq_one_letter_code
_entity_poly.pdbx_strand_id
1 'polypeptide(L)'
;MHDTNDSPSGRPERDAASQPERFERAERPARSDRPERSDRPDRSERSDRPARSPRPGQGRPASGQSLVESIMELDRDIIRLLSKRARLFQKVRGSRRPGVSSAPARDTVAEKQLREAWESAAARVSRDPRFVRQLFALLQEVEMQERSPEGEVRPSFNLAPPRRPVSINIYGPLAVRPTRLWVALAAAAGAEADIEGAMLGDHLIDAVKALNQAGAHLSWEGDSLVRSKGGAPLEFTDKVIYAGDDSLNFHLLAALSLGAVGKVKFTGGPALKMADTTALRQFLPLLGARLAPVVPKSSGLPVRLECSGVLPDEVRIPAELPADALTALLLAAPFWNAPITLHCAAHPDAAACIAEVLPLLHTCKAKVATLGETGDDALSVRVTPVPAAKLRVPKAPAMGIDPLVSAVVLAMPAFTGGEARLSGTWDAAQPHAEQVLDLLRATGLVVTADTKGVAAKPAMKPSVQAAPAPTAPLDASTLPLDYAPLALALAAATARAAKVDVVPAPLLPEGLDTVTAESFAEQLGFALATEAGQPVLRSVVAAGSKAPANGSPWASPTAAWTFGLALGALLRPGLHLSNPGNVTELMPGFWALYNGLPSPDNAPRKPKEQKDDVAKPARRRIIAE
;
A
#
# COMPACT_ATOMS: atom_id res chain seq x y z
N MET A 1 -26.80 23.79 56.61
CA MET A 1 -25.76 24.79 56.28
C MET A 1 -25.35 24.46 54.85
N HIS A 2 -26.07 24.98 53.84
CA HIS A 2 -25.95 26.34 53.27
C HIS A 2 -24.54 26.66 52.75
N ASP A 3 -24.37 27.34 51.61
CA ASP A 3 -25.10 27.35 50.33
C ASP A 3 -24.30 28.21 49.31
N THR A 4 -24.48 27.92 48.02
CA THR A 4 -24.29 28.73 46.80
C THR A 4 -23.63 30.14 46.78
N ASN A 5 -22.95 30.39 45.64
CA ASN A 5 -22.86 31.64 44.84
C ASN A 5 -22.18 32.91 45.36
N ASP A 6 -21.00 33.17 44.80
CA ASP A 6 -20.72 34.21 43.77
C ASP A 6 -21.40 35.61 43.83
N SER A 7 -20.55 36.65 43.81
CA SER A 7 -20.82 38.10 43.58
C SER A 7 -21.66 38.86 44.65
N PRO A 8 -21.44 40.18 44.92
CA PRO A 8 -21.09 41.23 43.93
C PRO A 8 -20.20 42.44 44.37
N SER A 9 -19.94 43.33 43.40
CA SER A 9 -19.81 44.82 43.50
C SER A 9 -18.49 45.50 43.96
N GLY A 10 -18.11 46.58 43.24
CA GLY A 10 -17.09 47.57 43.65
C GLY A 10 -16.29 48.22 42.50
N ARG A 11 -16.63 49.45 42.08
CA ARG A 11 -15.81 50.34 41.21
C ARG A 11 -14.99 51.34 42.06
N PRO A 12 -13.86 51.86 41.57
CA PRO A 12 -13.81 53.17 40.87
C PRO A 12 -12.84 53.16 39.65
N GLU A 13 -12.59 54.17 38.83
CA GLU A 13 -13.20 55.42 38.30
C GLU A 13 -12.02 56.21 37.65
N ARG A 14 -12.30 57.24 36.81
CA ARG A 14 -11.34 58.18 36.15
C ARG A 14 -10.56 57.68 34.93
N ASP A 15 -10.21 58.52 33.95
CA ASP A 15 -10.71 59.85 33.53
C ASP A 15 -10.34 60.02 32.04
N ALA A 16 -11.17 60.69 31.23
CA ALA A 16 -10.86 60.97 29.82
C ALA A 16 -11.37 62.34 29.33
N ALA A 17 -10.42 63.19 28.95
CA ALA A 17 -10.58 64.46 28.24
C ALA A 17 -9.38 64.59 27.27
N SER A 18 -9.40 65.28 26.13
CA SER A 18 -10.37 66.24 25.56
C SER A 18 -10.21 66.36 24.03
N GLN A 19 -11.25 66.80 23.31
CA GLN A 19 -11.17 67.30 21.92
C GLN A 19 -10.66 68.75 21.86
N PRO A 20 -10.13 69.19 20.70
CA PRO A 20 -10.86 70.14 19.82
C PRO A 20 -10.51 69.91 18.30
N GLU A 21 -11.05 70.58 17.27
CA GLU A 21 -12.25 71.42 17.03
C GLU A 21 -12.61 71.37 15.52
N ARG A 22 -13.62 72.12 15.07
CA ARG A 22 -14.23 72.05 13.73
C ARG A 22 -14.23 73.43 13.03
N PHE A 23 -13.83 73.52 11.76
CA PHE A 23 -14.01 74.74 10.95
C PHE A 23 -14.53 74.48 9.51
N GLU A 24 -15.77 74.96 9.29
CA GLU A 24 -16.36 75.69 8.14
C GLU A 24 -16.11 75.31 6.65
N ARG A 25 -16.80 76.06 5.75
CA ARG A 25 -17.32 75.59 4.46
C ARG A 25 -17.29 76.68 3.37
N ALA A 26 -16.79 76.32 2.18
CA ALA A 26 -16.99 76.99 0.88
C ALA A 26 -16.63 75.98 -0.26
N GLU A 27 -17.13 76.02 -1.52
CA GLU A 27 -18.27 76.72 -2.13
C GLU A 27 -18.75 75.97 -3.41
N ARG A 28 -19.48 76.62 -4.34
CA ARG A 28 -19.77 76.16 -5.72
C ARG A 28 -19.89 77.36 -6.68
N PRO A 29 -19.37 77.29 -7.92
CA PRO A 29 -20.23 77.15 -9.11
C PRO A 29 -19.59 76.27 -10.22
N ALA A 30 -20.29 75.36 -10.93
CA ALA A 30 -21.37 75.51 -11.93
C ALA A 30 -20.91 75.92 -13.35
N ARG A 31 -21.07 75.02 -14.34
CA ARG A 31 -21.79 75.28 -15.61
C ARG A 31 -22.02 74.02 -16.45
N SER A 32 -23.06 74.09 -17.27
CA SER A 32 -23.58 73.09 -18.21
C SER A 32 -23.56 73.65 -19.64
N ASP A 33 -23.41 72.80 -20.65
CA ASP A 33 -23.84 72.92 -22.05
C ASP A 33 -23.28 71.69 -22.80
N ARG A 34 -23.90 70.99 -23.76
CA ARG A 34 -25.25 70.81 -24.35
C ARG A 34 -25.07 69.59 -25.33
N PRO A 35 -26.11 68.90 -25.85
CA PRO A 35 -25.95 67.62 -26.56
C PRO A 35 -26.05 67.70 -28.11
N GLU A 36 -26.11 66.51 -28.74
CA GLU A 36 -26.45 66.18 -30.14
C GLU A 36 -25.32 66.02 -31.18
N ARG A 37 -25.08 64.77 -31.63
CA ARG A 37 -25.62 64.29 -32.92
C ARG A 37 -25.48 62.77 -33.09
N SER A 38 -26.53 62.14 -33.60
CA SER A 38 -26.51 60.79 -34.16
C SER A 38 -26.17 60.84 -35.66
N ASP A 39 -25.38 59.88 -36.18
CA ASP A 39 -25.74 59.11 -37.39
C ASP A 39 -24.69 58.05 -37.83
N ARG A 40 -25.11 56.78 -37.75
CA ARG A 40 -24.96 55.73 -38.80
C ARG A 40 -23.54 55.18 -39.19
N PRO A 41 -23.45 54.04 -39.91
CA PRO A 41 -22.68 52.92 -39.34
C PRO A 41 -21.61 52.27 -40.26
N ASP A 42 -20.92 51.29 -39.64
CA ASP A 42 -20.31 50.08 -40.21
C ASP A 42 -19.13 50.18 -41.19
N ARG A 43 -17.94 49.70 -40.74
CA ARG A 43 -16.91 49.12 -41.60
C ARG A 43 -15.87 48.27 -40.84
N SER A 44 -16.06 46.95 -40.91
CA SER A 44 -15.05 45.89 -41.09
C SER A 44 -13.57 46.07 -40.65
N GLU A 45 -13.12 45.12 -39.84
CA GLU A 45 -11.80 44.44 -39.91
C GLU A 45 -10.48 45.23 -39.79
N ARG A 46 -9.86 45.13 -38.60
CA ARG A 46 -8.41 44.92 -38.29
C ARG A 46 -8.22 45.20 -36.79
N SER A 47 -7.43 44.45 -36.00
CA SER A 47 -6.65 43.23 -36.23
C SER A 47 -6.25 42.67 -34.85
N ASP A 48 -5.91 41.38 -34.77
CA ASP A 48 -5.56 40.71 -33.51
C ASP A 48 -4.53 41.42 -32.62
N ARG A 49 -4.88 41.55 -31.33
CA ARG A 49 -3.92 41.61 -30.23
C ARG A 49 -4.38 40.63 -29.15
N PRO A 50 -3.67 39.51 -28.91
CA PRO A 50 -4.04 38.60 -27.84
C PRO A 50 -3.89 39.31 -26.49
N ALA A 51 -4.94 39.21 -25.66
CA ALA A 51 -4.95 39.78 -24.33
C ALA A 51 -3.82 39.18 -23.48
N ARG A 52 -3.05 40.06 -22.82
CA ARG A 52 -1.89 39.67 -22.02
C ARG A 52 -2.37 38.86 -20.80
N SER A 53 -1.98 37.59 -20.71
CA SER A 53 -2.37 36.72 -19.60
C SER A 53 -2.01 37.34 -18.24
N PRO A 54 -2.88 37.26 -17.21
CA PRO A 54 -2.56 37.74 -15.87
C PRO A 54 -1.35 37.00 -15.29
N ARG A 55 -0.53 37.70 -14.49
CA ARG A 55 0.53 37.05 -13.71
C ARG A 55 -0.09 36.31 -12.52
N PRO A 56 0.29 35.04 -12.25
CA PRO A 56 -0.21 34.34 -11.07
C PRO A 56 0.39 34.92 -9.78
N GLY A 57 -0.43 35.08 -8.74
CA GLY A 57 0.02 35.34 -7.36
C GLY A 57 -0.50 36.60 -6.67
N GLN A 58 -1.20 37.51 -7.34
CA GLN A 58 -1.79 38.72 -6.71
C GLN A 58 -3.19 39.05 -7.27
N GLY A 59 -4.14 38.14 -7.07
CA GLY A 59 -5.56 38.44 -7.19
C GLY A 59 -6.20 38.56 -5.81
N ARG A 60 -6.83 39.70 -5.50
CA ARG A 60 -7.97 39.66 -4.56
C ARG A 60 -9.07 38.81 -5.22
N PRO A 61 -9.88 38.05 -4.46
CA PRO A 61 -11.03 37.35 -5.03
C PRO A 61 -11.87 38.31 -5.85
N ALA A 62 -12.32 37.89 -7.04
CA ALA A 62 -13.15 38.73 -7.88
C ALA A 62 -14.44 39.07 -7.12
N SER A 63 -14.92 40.31 -7.23
CA SER A 63 -16.06 40.79 -6.43
C SER A 63 -17.31 39.95 -6.69
N GLY A 64 -17.64 39.05 -5.76
CA GLY A 64 -18.75 38.10 -5.86
C GLY A 64 -18.35 36.62 -5.76
N GLN A 65 -17.07 36.26 -5.90
CA GLN A 65 -16.61 34.88 -5.64
C GLN A 65 -16.65 34.56 -4.15
N SER A 66 -17.12 33.37 -3.81
CA SER A 66 -17.02 32.83 -2.45
C SER A 66 -15.57 32.48 -2.10
N LEU A 67 -15.24 32.53 -0.81
CA LEU A 67 -13.92 32.11 -0.32
C LEU A 67 -13.62 30.64 -0.67
N VAL A 68 -14.65 29.79 -0.73
CA VAL A 68 -14.54 28.38 -1.12
C VAL A 68 -14.13 28.26 -2.60
N GLU A 69 -14.77 28.99 -3.51
CA GLU A 69 -14.39 28.99 -4.93
C GLU A 69 -12.96 29.51 -5.15
N SER A 70 -12.54 30.54 -4.40
CA SER A 70 -11.16 31.02 -4.44
C SER A 70 -10.15 29.99 -3.94
N ILE A 71 -10.49 29.20 -2.91
CA ILE A 71 -9.66 28.07 -2.46
C ILE A 71 -9.61 27.00 -3.56
N MET A 72 -10.74 26.63 -4.16
CA MET A 72 -10.79 25.66 -5.28
C MET A 72 -9.97 26.12 -6.50
N GLU A 73 -9.87 27.43 -6.77
CA GLU A 73 -8.99 27.99 -7.79
C GLU A 73 -7.50 27.86 -7.41
N LEU A 74 -7.14 28.16 -6.16
CA LEU A 74 -5.78 27.95 -5.64
C LEU A 74 -5.39 26.46 -5.68
N ASP A 75 -6.28 25.55 -5.31
CA ASP A 75 -6.03 24.10 -5.34
C ASP A 75 -5.76 23.60 -6.77
N ARG A 76 -6.50 24.09 -7.77
CA ARG A 76 -6.22 23.81 -9.19
C ARG A 76 -4.83 24.28 -9.60
N ASP A 77 -4.40 25.45 -9.14
CA ASP A 77 -3.06 25.98 -9.42
C ASP A 77 -1.95 25.24 -8.67
N ILE A 78 -2.20 24.81 -7.42
CA ILE A 78 -1.31 23.91 -6.67
C ILE A 78 -1.14 22.61 -7.45
N ILE A 79 -2.22 21.95 -7.88
CA ILE A 79 -2.17 20.70 -8.67
C ILE A 79 -1.38 20.89 -9.98
N ARG A 80 -1.54 22.04 -10.67
CA ARG A 80 -0.75 22.37 -11.88
C ARG A 80 0.75 22.52 -11.56
N LEU A 81 1.10 23.20 -10.46
CA LEU A 81 2.48 23.38 -10.02
C LEU A 81 3.12 22.05 -9.57
N LEU A 82 2.39 21.21 -8.84
CA LEU A 82 2.78 19.84 -8.49
C LEU A 82 3.06 19.02 -9.75
N SER A 83 2.15 19.05 -10.73
CA SER A 83 2.32 18.37 -12.02
C SER A 83 3.58 18.82 -12.76
N LYS A 84 3.84 20.14 -12.80
CA LYS A 84 5.06 20.70 -13.41
C LYS A 84 6.32 20.28 -12.66
N ARG A 85 6.29 20.27 -11.33
CA ARG A 85 7.39 19.85 -10.46
C ARG A 85 7.73 18.36 -10.69
N ALA A 86 6.72 17.48 -10.65
CA ALA A 86 6.88 16.04 -10.87
C ALA A 86 7.55 15.73 -12.22
N ARG A 87 7.08 16.35 -13.31
CA ARG A 87 7.69 16.19 -14.65
C ARG A 87 9.15 16.64 -14.71
N LEU A 88 9.50 17.77 -14.07
CA LEU A 88 10.89 18.23 -14.00
C LEU A 88 11.75 17.29 -13.15
N PHE A 89 11.21 16.78 -12.05
CA PHE A 89 11.90 15.85 -11.16
C PHE A 89 12.16 14.49 -11.83
N GLN A 90 11.19 13.96 -12.59
CA GLN A 90 11.39 12.76 -13.42
C GLN A 90 12.43 12.99 -14.53
N LYS A 91 12.54 14.20 -15.12
CA LYS A 91 13.63 14.52 -16.07
C LYS A 91 15.01 14.51 -15.40
N VAL A 92 15.10 14.95 -14.14
CA VAL A 92 16.36 14.86 -13.36
C VAL A 92 16.72 13.38 -13.12
N ARG A 93 15.80 12.56 -12.60
CA ARG A 93 15.99 11.11 -12.38
C ARG A 93 16.26 10.32 -13.68
N GLY A 94 15.58 10.70 -14.76
CA GLY A 94 15.58 10.02 -16.06
C GLY A 94 16.77 10.36 -16.97
N SER A 95 17.64 11.30 -16.57
CA SER A 95 18.84 11.70 -17.33
C SER A 95 19.97 10.64 -17.36
N ARG A 96 19.63 9.37 -17.14
CA ARG A 96 20.51 8.19 -17.17
C ARG A 96 20.94 7.89 -18.60
N ARG A 97 22.23 7.62 -18.81
CA ARG A 97 22.70 6.93 -20.03
C ARG A 97 22.53 5.42 -19.84
N PRO A 98 22.02 4.66 -20.83
CA PRO A 98 22.03 3.20 -20.78
C PRO A 98 23.47 2.67 -20.63
N GLY A 99 23.68 1.69 -19.74
CA GLY A 99 24.95 0.97 -19.61
C GLY A 99 25.96 1.47 -18.58
N VAL A 100 25.65 2.48 -17.75
CA VAL A 100 26.52 2.89 -16.63
C VAL A 100 25.86 2.54 -15.29
N SER A 101 26.32 1.45 -14.66
CA SER A 101 25.80 0.92 -13.39
C SER A 101 26.33 1.63 -12.13
N SER A 102 27.02 2.76 -12.28
CA SER A 102 27.67 3.47 -11.18
C SER A 102 27.24 4.95 -11.08
N ALA A 103 26.36 5.23 -10.10
CA ALA A 103 26.59 6.23 -9.04
C ALA A 103 25.28 6.64 -8.33
N PRO A 104 24.98 6.11 -7.12
CA PRO A 104 23.99 6.75 -6.22
C PRO A 104 24.40 8.18 -5.79
N ALA A 105 25.65 8.59 -6.02
CA ALA A 105 26.18 9.89 -5.62
C ALA A 105 25.47 11.08 -6.29
N ARG A 106 25.18 11.04 -7.60
CA ARG A 106 24.57 12.18 -8.30
C ARG A 106 23.15 12.48 -7.82
N ASP A 107 22.34 11.43 -7.64
CA ASP A 107 20.99 11.56 -7.08
C ASP A 107 21.04 12.16 -5.66
N THR A 108 21.97 11.72 -4.80
CA THR A 108 22.10 12.29 -3.44
C THR A 108 22.53 13.75 -3.41
N VAL A 109 23.36 14.21 -4.38
CA VAL A 109 23.78 15.62 -4.47
C VAL A 109 22.63 16.50 -4.95
N ALA A 110 21.92 16.08 -6.01
CA ALA A 110 20.76 16.80 -6.52
C ALA A 110 19.61 16.83 -5.49
N GLU A 111 19.33 15.71 -4.81
CA GLU A 111 18.32 15.65 -3.75
C GLU A 111 18.68 16.55 -2.55
N LYS A 112 19.97 16.60 -2.17
CA LYS A 112 20.47 17.50 -1.13
C LYS A 112 20.27 18.98 -1.52
N GLN A 113 20.68 19.37 -2.72
CA GLN A 113 20.52 20.75 -3.21
C GLN A 113 19.04 21.17 -3.28
N LEU A 114 18.17 20.28 -3.77
CA LEU A 114 16.72 20.51 -3.79
C LEU A 114 16.13 20.65 -2.37
N ARG A 115 16.62 19.88 -1.40
CA ARG A 115 16.20 19.96 0.01
C ARG A 115 16.63 21.26 0.65
N GLU A 116 17.89 21.65 0.51
CA GLU A 116 18.45 22.90 1.08
C GLU A 116 17.75 24.14 0.49
N ALA A 117 17.50 24.15 -0.83
CA ALA A 117 16.74 25.21 -1.48
C ALA A 117 15.27 25.27 -1.02
N TRP A 118 14.63 24.10 -0.84
CA TRP A 118 13.26 24.01 -0.34
C TRP A 118 13.14 24.50 1.12
N GLU A 119 14.00 24.01 2.02
CA GLU A 119 13.98 24.41 3.44
C GLU A 119 14.21 25.91 3.60
N SER A 120 15.14 26.49 2.83
CA SER A 120 15.40 27.94 2.80
C SER A 120 14.21 28.78 2.32
N ALA A 121 13.45 28.29 1.33
CA ALA A 121 12.25 28.96 0.84
C ALA A 121 11.06 28.80 1.81
N ALA A 122 10.83 27.58 2.29
CA ALA A 122 9.69 27.23 3.14
C ALA A 122 9.79 27.81 4.56
N ALA A 123 11.00 28.04 5.09
CA ALA A 123 11.23 28.72 6.36
C ALA A 123 10.68 30.17 6.41
N ARG A 124 10.37 30.76 5.25
CA ARG A 124 9.71 32.08 5.15
C ARG A 124 8.18 32.01 5.33
N VAL A 125 7.60 30.82 5.24
CA VAL A 125 6.15 30.57 5.23
C VAL A 125 5.71 29.79 6.48
N SER A 126 6.47 28.76 6.88
CA SER A 126 6.23 28.01 8.11
C SER A 126 7.48 28.00 9.00
N ARG A 127 7.25 28.14 10.31
CA ARG A 127 8.29 28.03 11.35
C ARG A 127 8.46 26.60 11.86
N ASP A 128 7.64 25.64 11.44
CA ASP A 128 7.82 24.23 11.84
C ASP A 128 8.74 23.48 10.86
N PRO A 129 9.98 23.15 11.25
CA PRO A 129 10.89 22.39 10.42
C PRO A 129 10.47 20.92 10.27
N ARG A 130 9.56 20.37 11.08
CA ARG A 130 9.03 19.01 10.87
C ARG A 130 8.07 19.01 9.68
N PHE A 131 7.01 19.83 9.73
CA PHE A 131 6.07 20.01 8.62
C PHE A 131 6.77 20.34 7.30
N VAL A 132 7.72 21.28 7.28
CA VAL A 132 8.45 21.66 6.06
C VAL A 132 9.19 20.48 5.41
N ARG A 133 9.74 19.57 6.22
CA ARG A 133 10.48 18.39 5.73
C ARG A 133 9.57 17.23 5.36
N GLN A 134 8.46 17.03 6.07
CA GLN A 134 7.41 16.09 5.67
C GLN A 134 6.80 16.50 4.33
N LEU A 135 6.45 17.78 4.16
CA LEU A 135 5.96 18.30 2.89
C LEU A 135 7.00 18.16 1.78
N PHE A 136 8.30 18.34 2.06
CA PHE A 136 9.33 18.03 1.07
C PHE A 136 9.33 16.55 0.64
N ALA A 137 9.28 15.63 1.61
CA ALA A 137 9.25 14.19 1.34
C ALA A 137 8.06 13.83 0.43
N LEU A 138 6.85 14.19 0.86
CA LEU A 138 5.62 14.00 0.09
C LEU A 138 5.74 14.57 -1.33
N LEU A 139 6.27 15.79 -1.49
CA LEU A 139 6.48 16.41 -2.80
C LEU A 139 7.47 15.67 -3.72
N GLN A 140 8.42 14.90 -3.17
CA GLN A 140 9.33 14.04 -3.94
C GLN A 140 8.71 12.71 -4.34
N GLU A 141 7.56 12.37 -3.77
CA GLU A 141 6.81 11.12 -3.95
C GLU A 141 5.55 11.31 -4.80
N VAL A 142 5.20 12.57 -5.12
CA VAL A 142 4.19 12.92 -6.12
C VAL A 142 4.61 12.40 -7.50
N GLU A 143 4.28 11.14 -7.77
CA GLU A 143 4.34 10.52 -9.08
C GLU A 143 3.01 10.77 -9.80
N MET A 144 2.97 11.87 -10.55
CA MET A 144 1.83 12.19 -11.40
C MET A 144 1.78 11.21 -12.56
N GLN A 145 0.87 10.22 -12.47
CA GLN A 145 0.56 9.34 -13.59
C GLN A 145 0.17 10.21 -14.80
N GLU A 146 0.96 10.14 -15.86
CA GLU A 146 0.76 11.00 -17.02
C GLU A 146 -0.56 10.64 -17.71
N ARG A 147 -1.53 11.57 -17.65
CA ARG A 147 -2.49 11.71 -18.75
C ARG A 147 -1.67 11.93 -20.02
N SER A 148 -1.89 11.11 -21.03
CA SER A 148 -1.13 11.12 -22.28
C SER A 148 -0.99 12.56 -22.84
N PRO A 149 0.17 12.91 -23.43
CA PRO A 149 0.42 14.27 -23.93
C PRO A 149 -0.41 14.61 -25.18
N GLU A 150 -0.90 13.60 -25.90
CA GLU A 150 -1.98 13.71 -26.87
C GLU A 150 -3.31 13.65 -26.11
N GLY A 151 -4.30 14.47 -26.52
CA GLY A 151 -5.59 14.64 -25.81
C GLY A 151 -6.48 13.40 -25.73
N GLU A 152 -5.99 12.25 -26.18
CA GLU A 152 -6.55 10.95 -25.86
C GLU A 152 -6.42 10.69 -24.35
N VAL A 153 -7.53 10.91 -23.65
CA VAL A 153 -7.82 10.25 -22.39
C VAL A 153 -7.52 8.76 -22.60
N ARG A 154 -6.48 8.22 -21.94
CA ARG A 154 -6.27 6.77 -21.88
C ARG A 154 -7.63 6.17 -21.52
N PRO A 155 -8.25 5.33 -22.36
CA PRO A 155 -9.58 4.85 -22.10
C PRO A 155 -9.55 4.16 -20.75
N SER A 156 -10.36 4.67 -19.83
CA SER A 156 -10.43 4.16 -18.48
C SER A 156 -10.67 2.67 -18.51
N PHE A 157 -9.96 1.92 -17.69
CA PHE A 157 -9.92 0.47 -17.76
C PHE A 157 -11.30 -0.10 -17.43
N ASN A 158 -12.00 -0.52 -18.48
CA ASN A 158 -13.40 -0.94 -18.42
C ASN A 158 -13.50 -2.35 -17.82
N LEU A 159 -14.23 -2.47 -16.72
CA LEU A 159 -14.48 -3.75 -16.07
C LEU A 159 -15.71 -4.40 -16.72
N ALA A 160 -15.44 -5.21 -17.75
CA ALA A 160 -16.45 -5.94 -18.52
C ALA A 160 -16.29 -7.48 -18.42
N PRO A 161 -16.35 -8.07 -17.20
CA PRO A 161 -16.25 -9.52 -17.05
C PRO A 161 -17.49 -10.22 -17.66
N PRO A 162 -17.36 -11.47 -18.13
CA PRO A 162 -18.50 -12.26 -18.55
C PRO A 162 -19.35 -12.67 -17.34
N ARG A 163 -20.58 -12.16 -17.26
CA ARG A 163 -21.58 -12.53 -16.24
C ARG A 163 -22.26 -13.85 -16.56
N ARG A 164 -21.50 -14.94 -16.45
CA ARG A 164 -21.96 -16.33 -16.54
C ARG A 164 -21.40 -17.10 -15.35
N PRO A 165 -22.04 -18.21 -14.92
CA PRO A 165 -21.52 -19.05 -13.84
C PRO A 165 -20.05 -19.38 -14.04
N VAL A 166 -19.23 -19.12 -13.02
CA VAL A 166 -17.79 -19.37 -13.07
C VAL A 166 -17.49 -20.87 -12.95
N SER A 167 -16.37 -21.27 -13.53
CA SER A 167 -15.82 -22.62 -13.47
C SER A 167 -14.29 -22.50 -13.32
N ILE A 168 -13.87 -21.88 -12.22
CA ILE A 168 -12.47 -21.59 -11.93
C ILE A 168 -11.85 -22.83 -11.27
N ASN A 169 -10.74 -23.32 -11.81
CA ASN A 169 -9.96 -24.40 -11.21
C ASN A 169 -8.47 -24.13 -11.40
N ILE A 170 -7.91 -23.31 -10.52
CA ILE A 170 -6.54 -22.80 -10.64
C ILE A 170 -5.67 -23.17 -9.45
N TYR A 171 -4.36 -22.97 -9.56
CA TYR A 171 -3.48 -22.88 -8.38
C TYR A 171 -3.83 -21.65 -7.56
N GLY A 172 -3.92 -21.82 -6.23
CA GLY A 172 -4.13 -20.70 -5.33
C GLY A 172 -2.89 -19.80 -5.25
N PRO A 173 -3.08 -18.48 -5.12
CA PRO A 173 -1.97 -17.53 -4.93
C PRO A 173 -1.23 -17.84 -3.63
N LEU A 174 0.10 -17.90 -3.61
CA LEU A 174 0.85 -18.11 -2.36
C LEU A 174 0.97 -16.83 -1.53
N ALA A 175 0.84 -16.96 -0.21
CA ALA A 175 0.93 -15.83 0.73
C ALA A 175 2.29 -15.11 0.63
N VAL A 176 2.28 -13.81 0.31
CA VAL A 176 3.48 -13.01 0.00
C VAL A 176 4.44 -12.91 1.19
N ARG A 177 3.89 -12.76 2.40
CA ARG A 177 4.69 -12.59 3.63
C ARG A 177 5.44 -13.88 4.01
N PRO A 178 4.81 -15.05 4.19
CA PRO A 178 5.52 -16.33 4.36
C PRO A 178 6.53 -16.63 3.24
N THR A 179 6.20 -16.29 1.98
CA THR A 179 7.13 -16.45 0.85
C THR A 179 8.44 -15.68 1.07
N ARG A 180 8.36 -14.42 1.52
CA ARG A 180 9.54 -13.60 1.84
C ARG A 180 10.35 -14.14 3.02
N LEU A 181 9.70 -14.66 4.06
CA LEU A 181 10.38 -15.30 5.20
C LEU A 181 11.15 -16.56 4.74
N TRP A 182 10.54 -17.39 3.88
CA TRP A 182 11.21 -18.56 3.30
C TRP A 182 12.39 -18.21 2.39
N VAL A 183 12.25 -17.18 1.54
CA VAL A 183 13.35 -16.65 0.72
C VAL A 183 14.50 -16.14 1.60
N ALA A 184 14.19 -15.42 2.68
CA ALA A 184 15.20 -14.93 3.63
C ALA A 184 15.91 -16.09 4.36
N LEU A 185 15.17 -17.12 4.81
CA LEU A 185 15.76 -18.32 5.42
C LEU A 185 16.66 -19.10 4.46
N ALA A 186 16.23 -19.32 3.22
CA ALA A 186 17.02 -20.00 2.20
C ALA A 186 18.32 -19.24 1.89
N ALA A 187 18.23 -17.91 1.76
CA ALA A 187 19.38 -17.05 1.52
C ALA A 187 20.35 -17.02 2.72
N ALA A 188 19.84 -16.85 3.95
CA ALA A 188 20.65 -16.80 5.17
C ALA A 188 21.34 -18.15 5.48
N ALA A 189 20.69 -19.27 5.18
CA ALA A 189 21.25 -20.60 5.34
C ALA A 189 22.23 -21.01 4.22
N GLY A 190 22.29 -20.26 3.11
CA GLY A 190 23.02 -20.67 1.90
C GLY A 190 22.44 -21.94 1.28
N ALA A 191 21.13 -22.18 1.43
CA ALA A 191 20.47 -23.43 1.07
C ALA A 191 19.80 -23.38 -0.31
N GLU A 192 19.77 -24.53 -1.01
CA GLU A 192 18.98 -24.72 -2.22
C GLU A 192 17.49 -24.81 -1.88
N ALA A 193 16.65 -24.01 -2.55
CA ALA A 193 15.20 -24.05 -2.40
C ALA A 193 14.49 -23.50 -3.64
N ASP A 194 13.46 -24.21 -4.11
CA ASP A 194 12.55 -23.81 -5.18
C ASP A 194 11.17 -23.52 -4.58
N ILE A 195 10.68 -22.31 -4.82
CA ILE A 195 9.44 -21.73 -4.31
C ILE A 195 8.54 -21.49 -5.53
N GLU A 196 7.80 -22.54 -5.92
CA GLU A 196 6.82 -22.51 -7.02
C GLU A 196 5.50 -21.86 -6.56
N GLY A 197 4.86 -21.08 -7.44
CA GLY A 197 3.59 -20.40 -7.16
C GLY A 197 3.73 -19.06 -6.46
N ALA A 198 4.97 -18.56 -6.31
CA ALA A 198 5.26 -17.28 -5.67
C ALA A 198 4.65 -16.11 -6.46
N MET A 199 3.95 -15.20 -5.78
CA MET A 199 3.48 -13.96 -6.41
C MET A 199 4.64 -12.95 -6.51
N LEU A 200 5.19 -12.78 -7.73
CA LEU A 200 6.30 -11.87 -8.01
C LEU A 200 5.85 -10.38 -8.03
N GLY A 201 5.31 -9.90 -6.91
CA GLY A 201 5.10 -8.47 -6.66
C GLY A 201 6.40 -7.75 -6.27
N ASP A 202 6.38 -6.42 -6.31
CA ASP A 202 7.58 -5.58 -6.10
C ASP A 202 8.28 -5.86 -4.76
N HIS A 203 7.52 -6.09 -3.67
CA HIS A 203 8.09 -6.39 -2.36
C HIS A 203 8.95 -7.67 -2.35
N LEU A 204 8.53 -8.72 -3.07
CA LEU A 204 9.28 -9.97 -3.17
C LEU A 204 10.48 -9.83 -4.10
N ILE A 205 10.29 -9.15 -5.23
CA ILE A 205 11.36 -8.85 -6.19
C ILE A 205 12.48 -8.02 -5.51
N ASP A 206 12.12 -7.02 -4.72
CA ASP A 206 13.08 -6.19 -4.01
C ASP A 206 13.74 -6.93 -2.83
N ALA A 207 13.03 -7.81 -2.12
CA ALA A 207 13.64 -8.71 -1.13
C ALA A 207 14.73 -9.58 -1.77
N VAL A 208 14.44 -10.18 -2.93
CA VAL A 208 15.39 -10.99 -3.70
C VAL A 208 16.60 -10.16 -4.15
N LYS A 209 16.38 -8.97 -4.72
CA LYS A 209 17.47 -8.06 -5.12
C LYS A 209 18.33 -7.62 -3.93
N ALA A 210 17.74 -7.38 -2.77
CA ALA A 210 18.43 -6.92 -1.57
C ALA A 210 19.29 -8.03 -0.95
N LEU A 211 18.75 -9.25 -0.85
CA LEU A 211 19.49 -10.43 -0.40
C LEU A 211 20.64 -10.78 -1.37
N ASN A 212 20.44 -10.62 -2.69
CA ASN A 212 21.53 -10.77 -3.66
C ASN A 212 22.62 -9.70 -3.50
N GLN A 213 22.29 -8.46 -3.10
CA GLN A 213 23.30 -7.46 -2.73
C GLN A 213 24.08 -7.87 -1.47
N ALA A 214 23.46 -8.60 -0.53
CA ALA A 214 24.14 -9.24 0.60
C ALA A 214 24.94 -10.50 0.23
N GLY A 215 24.93 -10.95 -1.03
CA GLY A 215 25.71 -12.09 -1.52
C GLY A 215 24.92 -13.38 -1.77
N ALA A 216 23.59 -13.37 -1.64
CA ALA A 216 22.77 -14.53 -1.99
C ALA A 216 22.84 -14.88 -3.49
N HIS A 217 22.39 -16.10 -3.82
CA HIS A 217 22.25 -16.59 -5.20
C HIS A 217 20.79 -16.93 -5.51
N LEU A 218 19.93 -15.93 -5.36
CA LEU A 218 18.51 -16.01 -5.68
C LEU A 218 18.25 -15.58 -7.13
N SER A 219 17.32 -16.25 -7.78
CA SER A 219 16.80 -15.90 -9.11
C SER A 219 15.30 -16.18 -9.18
N TRP A 220 14.60 -15.60 -10.14
CA TRP A 220 13.23 -15.99 -10.47
C TRP A 220 13.12 -16.45 -11.93
N GLU A 221 12.21 -17.38 -12.19
CA GLU A 221 11.98 -17.99 -13.51
C GLU A 221 10.49 -17.90 -13.87
N GLY A 222 10.20 -17.34 -15.04
CA GLY A 222 8.84 -16.96 -15.42
C GLY A 222 8.21 -15.99 -14.41
N ASP A 223 6.90 -16.13 -14.23
CA ASP A 223 6.09 -15.22 -13.40
C ASP A 223 5.74 -15.81 -12.02
N SER A 224 6.30 -16.98 -11.65
CA SER A 224 5.84 -17.73 -10.46
C SER A 224 6.86 -18.64 -9.75
N LEU A 225 8.12 -18.74 -10.18
CA LEU A 225 9.15 -19.51 -9.46
C LEU A 225 10.23 -18.58 -8.90
N VAL A 226 10.49 -18.66 -7.60
CA VAL A 226 11.71 -18.13 -6.97
C VAL A 226 12.63 -19.30 -6.61
N ARG A 227 13.89 -19.22 -7.01
CA ARG A 227 14.92 -20.26 -6.85
C ARG A 227 16.12 -19.71 -6.09
N SER A 228 16.44 -20.32 -4.96
CA SER A 228 17.74 -20.20 -4.29
C SER A 228 18.66 -21.31 -4.78
N LYS A 229 19.85 -20.94 -5.29
CA LYS A 229 20.88 -21.88 -5.75
C LYS A 229 21.82 -22.35 -4.63
N GLY A 230 21.53 -21.98 -3.39
CA GLY A 230 22.44 -22.12 -2.26
C GLY A 230 23.72 -21.28 -2.43
N GLY A 231 24.66 -21.41 -1.49
CA GLY A 231 25.95 -20.71 -1.57
C GLY A 231 26.58 -20.43 -0.22
N ALA A 232 27.43 -19.40 -0.18
CA ALA A 232 28.01 -18.88 1.05
C ALA A 232 26.94 -18.17 1.91
N PRO A 233 27.15 -18.06 3.24
CA PRO A 233 26.33 -17.21 4.08
C PRO A 233 26.33 -15.74 3.63
N LEU A 234 25.28 -15.00 4.00
CA LEU A 234 25.16 -13.58 3.70
C LEU A 234 26.28 -12.76 4.34
N GLU A 235 26.76 -11.74 3.62
CA GLU A 235 27.80 -10.82 4.03
C GLU A 235 27.29 -9.39 3.85
N PHE A 236 27.30 -8.59 4.93
CA PHE A 236 26.77 -7.22 4.93
C PHE A 236 27.84 -6.13 4.99
N THR A 237 29.06 -6.47 5.40
CA THR A 237 30.14 -5.53 5.71
C THR A 237 30.56 -4.70 4.49
N ASP A 238 30.65 -3.38 4.70
CA ASP A 238 30.98 -2.36 3.70
C ASP A 238 30.01 -2.27 2.49
N LYS A 239 28.85 -2.95 2.54
CA LYS A 239 27.85 -2.92 1.48
C LYS A 239 26.87 -1.76 1.61
N VAL A 240 26.31 -1.37 0.46
CA VAL A 240 25.15 -0.47 0.35
C VAL A 240 24.01 -1.27 -0.25
N ILE A 241 22.96 -1.50 0.51
CA ILE A 241 21.84 -2.38 0.14
C ILE A 241 20.57 -1.54 -0.01
N TYR A 242 19.93 -1.62 -1.18
CA TYR A 242 18.57 -1.10 -1.38
C TYR A 242 17.55 -2.15 -0.92
N ALA A 243 16.75 -1.82 0.11
CA ALA A 243 15.80 -2.73 0.77
C ALA A 243 14.43 -2.82 0.08
N GLY A 244 14.20 -2.07 -1.00
CA GLY A 244 12.89 -1.89 -1.60
C GLY A 244 12.11 -0.75 -0.97
N ASP A 245 10.79 -0.85 -0.97
CA ASP A 245 9.89 0.11 -0.30
C ASP A 245 9.02 -0.52 0.81
N ASP A 246 9.47 -1.63 1.38
CA ASP A 246 8.73 -2.42 2.35
C ASP A 246 9.46 -2.54 3.70
N SER A 247 8.69 -2.42 4.78
CA SER A 247 9.14 -2.50 6.18
C SER A 247 9.84 -3.82 6.51
N LEU A 248 9.19 -4.96 6.26
CA LEU A 248 9.70 -6.28 6.60
C LEU A 248 11.03 -6.56 5.90
N ASN A 249 11.18 -6.18 4.63
CA ASN A 249 12.43 -6.33 3.88
C ASN A 249 13.60 -5.61 4.57
N PHE A 250 13.41 -4.35 4.99
CA PHE A 250 14.44 -3.61 5.72
C PHE A 250 14.76 -4.27 7.07
N HIS A 251 13.74 -4.67 7.83
CA HIS A 251 13.92 -5.29 9.14
C HIS A 251 14.65 -6.64 9.05
N LEU A 252 14.31 -7.49 8.07
CA LEU A 252 15.01 -8.75 7.80
C LEU A 252 16.51 -8.53 7.52
N LEU A 253 16.83 -7.59 6.63
CA LEU A 253 18.22 -7.28 6.27
C LEU A 253 19.00 -6.71 7.46
N ALA A 254 18.37 -5.85 8.27
CA ALA A 254 18.97 -5.30 9.47
C ALA A 254 19.26 -6.40 10.51
N ALA A 255 18.27 -7.23 10.84
CA ALA A 255 18.39 -8.30 11.83
C ALA A 255 19.40 -9.37 11.43
N LEU A 256 19.43 -9.78 10.15
CA LEU A 256 20.43 -10.73 9.63
C LEU A 256 21.86 -10.20 9.73
N SER A 257 22.07 -8.89 9.71
CA SER A 257 23.40 -8.28 9.82
C SER A 257 23.95 -8.13 11.24
N LEU A 258 23.14 -8.36 12.29
CA LEU A 258 23.56 -8.15 13.69
C LEU A 258 24.59 -9.18 14.18
N GLY A 259 24.55 -10.40 13.66
CA GLY A 259 25.41 -11.52 14.09
C GLY A 259 26.88 -11.42 13.67
N ALA A 260 27.28 -10.35 12.99
CA ALA A 260 28.64 -10.15 12.46
C ALA A 260 29.19 -8.75 12.78
N VAL A 261 30.51 -8.66 12.90
CA VAL A 261 31.20 -7.36 13.03
C VAL A 261 31.19 -6.67 11.67
N GLY A 262 30.71 -5.43 11.61
CA GLY A 262 30.72 -4.69 10.34
C GLY A 262 29.90 -3.41 10.36
N LYS A 263 29.84 -2.78 9.18
CA LYS A 263 28.96 -1.63 8.92
C LYS A 263 28.29 -1.81 7.57
N VAL A 264 27.01 -1.52 7.48
CA VAL A 264 26.20 -1.61 6.27
C VAL A 264 25.35 -0.35 6.12
N LYS A 265 25.12 0.09 4.88
CA LYS A 265 24.23 1.22 4.60
C LYS A 265 22.96 0.72 3.92
N PHE A 266 21.81 0.99 4.51
CA PHE A 266 20.51 0.71 3.91
C PHE A 266 19.93 1.95 3.22
N THR A 267 19.41 1.75 2.02
CA THR A 267 18.62 2.72 1.26
C THR A 267 17.26 2.09 0.92
N GLY A 268 16.25 2.91 0.61
CA GLY A 268 14.90 2.44 0.32
C GLY A 268 14.11 3.45 -0.51
N GLY A 269 12.90 3.03 -0.88
CA GLY A 269 11.91 3.83 -1.60
C GLY A 269 11.21 4.89 -0.74
N PRO A 270 10.15 5.52 -1.26
CA PRO A 270 9.26 6.46 -0.57
C PRO A 270 8.87 6.07 0.87
N ALA A 271 8.13 4.98 1.05
CA ALA A 271 7.62 4.54 2.34
C ALA A 271 8.74 4.33 3.36
N LEU A 272 9.87 3.73 2.96
CA LEU A 272 11.03 3.56 3.85
C LEU A 272 11.80 4.86 4.16
N LYS A 273 11.71 5.90 3.31
CA LYS A 273 12.25 7.23 3.62
C LYS A 273 11.39 7.98 4.64
N MET A 274 10.08 7.76 4.62
CA MET A 274 9.12 8.34 5.57
C MET A 274 9.00 7.57 6.89
N ALA A 275 9.23 6.25 6.86
CA ALA A 275 9.13 5.36 8.02
C ALA A 275 9.88 5.89 9.26
N ASP A 276 9.38 5.60 10.46
CA ASP A 276 10.06 5.97 11.70
C ASP A 276 10.94 4.82 12.24
N THR A 277 12.25 4.96 12.11
CA THR A 277 13.20 4.02 12.71
C THR A 277 13.53 4.34 14.18
N THR A 278 12.86 5.30 14.84
CA THR A 278 13.23 5.76 16.18
C THR A 278 13.26 4.65 17.24
N ALA A 279 12.22 3.82 17.32
CA ALA A 279 12.21 2.68 18.25
C ALA A 279 13.38 1.71 17.98
N LEU A 280 13.61 1.37 16.70
CA LEU A 280 14.72 0.51 16.29
C LEU A 280 16.10 1.13 16.64
N ARG A 281 16.27 2.45 16.48
CA ARG A 281 17.51 3.18 16.86
C ARG A 281 17.77 3.17 18.36
N GLN A 282 16.71 3.14 19.18
CA GLN A 282 16.79 3.08 20.64
C GLN A 282 17.03 1.64 21.13
N PHE A 283 16.46 0.64 20.44
CA PHE A 283 16.57 -0.77 20.79
C PHE A 283 17.92 -1.41 20.39
N LEU A 284 18.39 -1.18 19.15
CA LEU A 284 19.59 -1.87 18.63
C LEU A 284 20.89 -1.73 19.46
N PRO A 285 21.13 -0.63 20.23
CA PRO A 285 22.25 -0.56 21.16
C PRO A 285 22.27 -1.68 22.21
N LEU A 286 21.12 -2.22 22.60
CA LEU A 286 21.02 -3.38 23.50
C LEU A 286 21.52 -4.67 22.85
N LEU A 287 21.46 -4.76 21.51
CA LEU A 287 22.02 -5.83 20.69
C LEU A 287 23.42 -5.50 20.14
N GLY A 288 24.16 -4.59 20.80
CA GLY A 288 25.52 -4.24 20.42
C GLY A 288 25.65 -3.59 19.05
N ALA A 289 24.60 -2.94 18.54
CA ALA A 289 24.58 -2.31 17.22
C ALA A 289 24.05 -0.86 17.26
N ARG A 290 24.49 -0.04 16.31
CA ARG A 290 24.11 1.38 16.22
C ARG A 290 23.51 1.70 14.87
N LEU A 291 22.25 2.17 14.87
CA LEU A 291 21.57 2.64 13.67
C LEU A 291 21.59 4.18 13.62
N ALA A 292 22.31 4.74 12.64
CA ALA A 292 22.49 6.17 12.47
C ALA A 292 21.84 6.67 11.16
N PRO A 293 21.03 7.74 11.17
CA PRO A 293 20.51 8.33 9.94
C PRO A 293 21.64 8.98 9.13
N VAL A 294 21.70 8.72 7.83
CA VAL A 294 22.72 9.31 6.93
C VAL A 294 22.37 10.77 6.60
N VAL A 295 21.08 11.13 6.64
CA VAL A 295 20.59 12.51 6.53
C VAL A 295 20.35 13.05 7.95
N PRO A 296 21.00 14.14 8.37
CA PRO A 296 20.79 14.70 9.71
C PRO A 296 19.31 14.97 10.00
N LYS A 297 18.85 14.54 11.17
CA LYS A 297 17.45 14.71 11.65
C LYS A 297 16.37 14.00 10.79
N SER A 298 16.70 12.97 10.01
CA SER A 298 15.70 12.06 9.42
C SER A 298 15.24 10.99 10.43
N SER A 299 14.00 10.50 10.24
CA SER A 299 13.43 9.35 10.94
C SER A 299 13.65 8.06 10.14
N GLY A 300 13.45 8.10 8.82
CA GLY A 300 13.58 6.97 7.92
C GLY A 300 14.94 6.85 7.20
N LEU A 301 14.96 5.97 6.21
CA LEU A 301 16.12 5.68 5.36
C LEU A 301 16.52 6.91 4.51
N PRO A 302 17.80 7.05 4.11
CA PRO A 302 18.89 6.08 4.30
C PRO A 302 19.52 6.12 5.69
N VAL A 303 19.87 4.94 6.19
CA VAL A 303 20.52 4.70 7.49
C VAL A 303 21.82 3.93 7.32
N ARG A 304 22.74 4.07 8.27
CA ARG A 304 23.90 3.20 8.45
C ARG A 304 23.69 2.39 9.72
N LEU A 305 23.87 1.08 9.63
CA LEU A 305 23.93 0.17 10.76
C LEU A 305 25.40 -0.22 10.99
N GLU A 306 25.86 -0.07 12.22
CA GLU A 306 27.22 -0.42 12.67
C GLU A 306 27.08 -1.50 13.75
N CYS A 307 27.50 -2.73 13.47
CA CYS A 307 27.36 -3.90 14.33
C CYS A 307 28.70 -4.23 14.99
N SER A 308 28.72 -4.39 16.31
CA SER A 308 29.91 -4.89 17.04
C SER A 308 30.13 -6.39 16.89
N GLY A 309 29.10 -7.14 16.50
CA GLY A 309 29.08 -8.60 16.57
C GLY A 309 29.11 -9.16 17.99
N VAL A 310 28.92 -8.34 19.03
CA VAL A 310 28.82 -8.77 20.43
C VAL A 310 27.36 -8.64 20.84
N LEU A 311 26.71 -9.78 21.11
CA LEU A 311 25.32 -9.88 21.52
C LEU A 311 25.24 -10.20 23.03
N PRO A 312 24.19 -9.76 23.73
CA PRO A 312 23.92 -10.18 25.10
C PRO A 312 23.36 -11.61 25.14
N ASP A 313 23.46 -12.28 26.29
CA ASP A 313 22.81 -13.57 26.54
C ASP A 313 21.27 -13.47 26.57
N GLU A 314 20.73 -12.30 26.90
CA GLU A 314 19.30 -11.99 26.98
C GLU A 314 19.00 -10.53 26.62
N VAL A 315 17.79 -10.27 26.10
CA VAL A 315 17.30 -8.91 25.83
C VAL A 315 15.77 -8.86 25.96
N ARG A 316 15.25 -7.74 26.48
CA ARG A 316 13.80 -7.47 26.53
C ARG A 316 13.36 -6.69 25.28
N ILE A 317 12.32 -7.17 24.63
CA ILE A 317 11.72 -6.51 23.46
C ILE A 317 10.76 -5.41 23.95
N PRO A 318 10.94 -4.14 23.54
CA PRO A 318 10.06 -3.04 23.97
C PRO A 318 8.74 -3.04 23.18
N ALA A 319 7.70 -2.45 23.77
CA ALA A 319 6.35 -2.39 23.21
C ALA A 319 6.26 -1.54 21.93
N GLU A 320 7.16 -0.56 21.79
CA GLU A 320 7.24 0.39 20.69
C GLU A 320 8.01 -0.14 19.47
N LEU A 321 8.60 -1.34 19.57
CA LEU A 321 9.27 -1.97 18.43
C LEU A 321 8.22 -2.38 17.38
N PRO A 322 8.45 -2.20 16.07
CA PRO A 322 7.52 -2.70 15.06
C PRO A 322 7.46 -4.23 15.06
N ALA A 323 6.25 -4.79 14.87
CA ALA A 323 6.05 -6.25 14.74
C ALA A 323 6.96 -6.88 13.67
N ASP A 324 7.16 -6.21 12.52
CA ASP A 324 8.12 -6.65 11.48
C ASP A 324 9.56 -6.76 11.98
N ALA A 325 9.98 -5.89 12.89
CA ALA A 325 11.30 -5.96 13.50
C ALA A 325 11.39 -7.15 14.47
N LEU A 326 10.35 -7.43 15.26
CA LEU A 326 10.30 -8.63 16.09
C LEU A 326 10.30 -9.92 15.25
N THR A 327 9.46 -10.01 14.22
CA THR A 327 9.46 -11.12 13.24
C THR A 327 10.85 -11.32 12.65
N ALA A 328 11.52 -10.25 12.23
CA ALA A 328 12.87 -10.32 11.66
C ALA A 328 13.94 -10.76 12.66
N LEU A 329 13.88 -10.29 13.91
CA LEU A 329 14.81 -10.69 14.98
C LEU A 329 14.66 -12.18 15.32
N LEU A 330 13.43 -12.65 15.47
CA LEU A 330 13.13 -14.08 15.70
C LEU A 330 13.66 -14.95 14.54
N LEU A 331 13.45 -14.52 13.29
CA LEU A 331 13.90 -15.26 12.10
C LEU A 331 15.44 -15.25 11.94
N ALA A 332 16.10 -14.16 12.30
CA ALA A 332 17.53 -13.97 12.14
C ALA A 332 18.38 -14.59 13.26
N ALA A 333 17.84 -14.70 14.48
CA ALA A 333 18.57 -15.19 15.66
C ALA A 333 19.32 -16.53 15.49
N PRO A 334 18.83 -17.54 14.73
CA PRO A 334 19.57 -18.78 14.49
C PRO A 334 20.88 -18.62 13.72
N PHE A 335 21.08 -17.49 13.03
CA PHE A 335 22.26 -17.16 12.21
C PHE A 335 23.27 -16.27 12.93
N TRP A 336 22.98 -15.86 14.17
CA TRP A 336 23.90 -15.05 14.98
C TRP A 336 25.05 -15.88 15.56
N ASN A 337 26.05 -15.21 16.13
CA ASN A 337 27.28 -15.84 16.62
C ASN A 337 27.23 -16.30 18.09
N ALA A 338 26.19 -15.93 18.84
CA ALA A 338 26.02 -16.30 20.25
C ALA A 338 24.55 -16.71 20.56
N PRO A 339 24.31 -17.62 21.53
CA PRO A 339 22.97 -17.88 22.05
C PRO A 339 22.33 -16.62 22.65
N ILE A 340 21.01 -16.49 22.52
CA ILE A 340 20.27 -15.35 23.06
C ILE A 340 18.86 -15.75 23.51
N THR A 341 18.36 -15.07 24.54
CA THR A 341 16.95 -15.12 24.97
C THR A 341 16.27 -13.80 24.63
N LEU A 342 15.20 -13.85 23.84
CA LEU A 342 14.36 -12.69 23.52
C LEU A 342 13.12 -12.73 24.42
N HIS A 343 12.99 -11.79 25.36
CA HIS A 343 11.82 -11.69 26.23
C HIS A 343 10.76 -10.79 25.57
N CYS A 344 9.68 -11.39 25.07
CA CYS A 344 8.71 -10.70 24.22
C CYS A 344 7.44 -10.24 24.95
N ALA A 345 7.26 -10.56 26.24
CA ALA A 345 6.04 -10.31 27.01
C ALA A 345 5.45 -8.88 26.88
N ALA A 346 6.31 -7.87 26.77
CA ALA A 346 5.89 -6.46 26.71
C ALA A 346 5.43 -6.00 25.31
N HIS A 347 5.68 -6.78 24.25
CA HIS A 347 5.34 -6.42 22.88
C HIS A 347 3.92 -6.90 22.52
N PRO A 348 3.01 -6.03 22.06
CA PRO A 348 1.59 -6.38 21.85
C PRO A 348 1.41 -7.56 20.89
N ASP A 349 2.11 -7.55 19.75
CA ASP A 349 1.99 -8.61 18.73
C ASP A 349 2.92 -9.82 18.96
N ALA A 350 3.52 -9.96 20.15
CA ALA A 350 4.52 -10.99 20.41
C ALA A 350 4.03 -12.40 20.10
N ALA A 351 2.82 -12.75 20.55
CA ALA A 351 2.23 -14.07 20.30
C ALA A 351 2.05 -14.35 18.80
N ALA A 352 1.64 -13.34 18.02
CA ALA A 352 1.48 -13.46 16.57
C ALA A 352 2.83 -13.63 15.86
N CYS A 353 3.83 -12.82 16.21
CA CYS A 353 5.18 -12.93 15.65
C CYS A 353 5.84 -14.29 15.96
N ILE A 354 5.64 -14.81 17.17
CA ILE A 354 6.13 -16.12 17.61
C ILE A 354 5.41 -17.25 16.86
N ALA A 355 4.08 -17.17 16.73
CA ALA A 355 3.29 -18.14 15.97
C ALA A 355 3.63 -18.13 14.47
N GLU A 356 3.96 -16.97 13.89
CA GLU A 356 4.42 -16.86 12.51
C GLU A 356 5.81 -17.50 12.31
N VAL A 357 6.78 -17.24 13.19
CA VAL A 357 8.20 -17.58 12.93
C VAL A 357 8.60 -18.97 13.41
N LEU A 358 8.15 -19.42 14.58
CA LEU A 358 8.63 -20.69 15.17
C LEU A 358 8.34 -21.93 14.31
N PRO A 359 7.18 -22.08 13.64
CA PRO A 359 6.93 -23.22 12.75
C PRO A 359 7.94 -23.35 11.61
N LEU A 360 8.38 -22.22 11.04
CA LEU A 360 9.41 -22.17 9.99
C LEU A 360 10.76 -22.63 10.55
N LEU A 361 11.15 -22.12 11.72
CA LEU A 361 12.40 -22.48 12.39
C LEU A 361 12.44 -23.96 12.83
N HIS A 362 11.33 -24.50 13.34
CA HIS A 362 11.18 -25.92 13.66
C HIS A 362 11.21 -26.83 12.42
N THR A 363 10.67 -26.36 11.30
CA THR A 363 10.79 -27.04 10.00
C THR A 363 12.26 -27.10 9.56
N CYS A 364 12.98 -25.98 9.69
CA CYS A 364 14.43 -25.88 9.44
C CYS A 364 15.33 -26.60 10.48
N LYS A 365 14.76 -27.23 11.52
CA LYS A 365 15.51 -27.88 12.62
C LYS A 365 16.46 -26.92 13.36
N ALA A 366 16.10 -25.65 13.46
CA ALA A 366 16.77 -24.69 14.33
C ALA A 366 16.62 -25.09 15.81
N LYS A 367 17.60 -24.73 16.65
CA LYS A 367 17.50 -24.92 18.10
C LYS A 367 16.83 -23.71 18.73
N VAL A 368 15.51 -23.79 18.83
CA VAL A 368 14.64 -22.77 19.43
C VAL A 368 13.79 -23.43 20.51
N ALA A 369 13.56 -22.72 21.61
CA ALA A 369 12.64 -23.13 22.67
C ALA A 369 11.90 -21.91 23.22
N THR A 370 10.59 -22.05 23.46
CA THR A 370 9.83 -21.10 24.27
C THR A 370 10.13 -21.34 25.75
N LEU A 371 10.33 -20.26 26.50
CA LEU A 371 10.48 -20.26 27.95
C LEU A 371 9.26 -19.57 28.57
N GLY A 372 8.87 -20.01 29.76
CA GLY A 372 7.83 -19.37 30.58
C GLY A 372 6.40 -19.48 30.04
N GLU A 373 5.51 -20.11 30.80
CA GLU A 373 4.06 -20.01 30.57
C GLU A 373 3.43 -18.82 31.30
N THR A 374 4.11 -18.26 32.32
CA THR A 374 3.59 -17.20 33.20
C THR A 374 4.71 -16.29 33.72
N GLY A 375 4.38 -15.04 34.06
CA GLY A 375 5.31 -14.07 34.66
C GLY A 375 6.20 -13.35 33.65
N ASP A 376 7.31 -12.77 34.11
CA ASP A 376 8.25 -11.99 33.28
C ASP A 376 8.88 -12.79 32.12
N ASP A 377 8.93 -14.13 32.24
CA ASP A 377 9.39 -15.03 31.19
C ASP A 377 8.33 -15.38 30.14
N ALA A 378 7.06 -15.01 30.32
CA ALA A 378 6.00 -15.35 29.37
C ALA A 378 6.33 -14.87 27.93
N LEU A 379 6.05 -15.72 26.94
CA LEU A 379 6.39 -15.46 25.52
C LEU A 379 7.90 -15.23 25.26
N SER A 380 8.80 -15.71 26.13
CA SER A 380 10.24 -15.61 25.88
C SER A 380 10.71 -16.70 24.93
N VAL A 381 11.62 -16.37 24.00
CA VAL A 381 12.15 -17.29 23.01
C VAL A 381 13.66 -17.38 23.14
N ARG A 382 14.16 -18.56 23.53
CA ARG A 382 15.59 -18.86 23.56
C ARG A 382 16.03 -19.49 22.25
N VAL A 383 17.04 -18.88 21.63
CA VAL A 383 17.63 -19.34 20.38
C VAL A 383 19.10 -19.70 20.63
N THR A 384 19.50 -20.89 20.18
CA THR A 384 20.89 -21.33 20.20
C THR A 384 21.37 -21.47 18.76
N PRO A 385 22.22 -20.57 18.26
CA PRO A 385 22.73 -20.67 16.90
C PRO A 385 23.37 -22.01 16.60
N VAL A 386 23.24 -22.42 15.34
CA VAL A 386 23.93 -23.57 14.78
C VAL A 386 24.62 -23.11 13.49
N PRO A 387 25.77 -23.71 13.12
CA PRO A 387 26.37 -23.44 11.81
C PRO A 387 25.33 -23.56 10.70
N ALA A 388 25.27 -22.58 9.79
CA ALA A 388 24.21 -22.46 8.77
C ALA A 388 23.94 -23.77 8.02
N ALA A 389 24.99 -24.53 7.66
CA ALA A 389 24.92 -25.85 7.01
C ALA A 389 24.21 -26.95 7.83
N LYS A 390 23.84 -26.71 9.10
CA LYS A 390 23.03 -27.61 9.94
C LYS A 390 21.54 -27.23 9.95
N LEU A 391 21.17 -26.02 9.49
CA LEU A 391 19.77 -25.65 9.27
C LEU A 391 19.27 -26.33 8.00
N ARG A 392 18.22 -27.13 8.12
CA ARG A 392 17.65 -27.94 7.04
C ARG A 392 16.49 -27.22 6.38
N VAL A 393 16.77 -26.16 5.63
CA VAL A 393 15.75 -25.51 4.79
C VAL A 393 15.22 -26.53 3.77
N PRO A 394 13.89 -26.71 3.62
CA PRO A 394 13.33 -27.63 2.63
C PRO A 394 13.64 -27.18 1.20
N LYS A 395 13.97 -28.13 0.31
CA LYS A 395 14.16 -27.83 -1.13
C LYS A 395 12.88 -27.32 -1.82
N ALA A 396 11.71 -27.64 -1.28
CA ALA A 396 10.42 -27.10 -1.69
C ALA A 396 9.65 -26.71 -0.42
N PRO A 397 9.74 -25.46 0.06
CA PRO A 397 9.05 -25.02 1.26
C PRO A 397 7.54 -25.09 1.09
N ALA A 398 6.85 -25.72 2.03
CA ALA A 398 5.39 -25.72 2.07
C ALA A 398 4.89 -24.34 2.52
N MET A 399 3.95 -23.77 1.78
CA MET A 399 3.31 -22.48 2.06
C MET A 399 1.80 -22.62 1.85
N GLY A 400 1.03 -21.92 2.67
CA GLY A 400 -0.40 -21.79 2.44
C GLY A 400 -0.73 -20.76 1.36
N ILE A 401 -1.89 -20.89 0.76
CA ILE A 401 -2.44 -19.90 -0.17
C ILE A 401 -2.89 -18.65 0.59
N ASP A 402 -2.78 -17.48 -0.05
CA ASP A 402 -3.06 -16.17 0.54
C ASP A 402 -4.55 -16.01 0.85
N PRO A 403 -4.97 -15.77 2.12
CA PRO A 403 -6.38 -15.72 2.47
C PRO A 403 -7.15 -14.59 1.76
N LEU A 404 -6.56 -13.40 1.62
CA LEU A 404 -7.22 -12.23 1.03
C LEU A 404 -7.43 -12.42 -0.47
N VAL A 405 -6.36 -12.72 -1.21
CA VAL A 405 -6.43 -12.89 -2.67
C VAL A 405 -7.24 -14.14 -3.03
N SER A 406 -7.14 -15.21 -2.23
CA SER A 406 -7.98 -16.40 -2.40
C SER A 406 -9.46 -16.10 -2.19
N ALA A 407 -9.82 -15.32 -1.17
CA ALA A 407 -11.20 -14.96 -0.88
C ALA A 407 -11.86 -14.18 -2.02
N VAL A 408 -11.13 -13.29 -2.70
CA VAL A 408 -11.63 -12.58 -3.89
C VAL A 408 -12.04 -13.55 -4.99
N VAL A 409 -11.25 -14.60 -5.23
CA VAL A 409 -11.58 -15.61 -6.27
C VAL A 409 -12.70 -16.55 -5.80
N LEU A 410 -12.67 -16.98 -4.54
CA LEU A 410 -13.70 -17.82 -3.91
C LEU A 410 -15.05 -17.08 -3.74
N ALA A 411 -15.06 -15.75 -3.75
CA ALA A 411 -16.27 -14.93 -3.71
C ALA A 411 -17.02 -14.90 -5.05
N MET A 412 -16.34 -15.02 -6.20
CA MET A 412 -16.96 -14.87 -7.53
C MET A 412 -18.25 -15.70 -7.79
N PRO A 413 -18.40 -16.93 -7.26
CA PRO A 413 -19.65 -17.70 -7.36
C PRO A 413 -20.85 -17.04 -6.64
N ALA A 414 -20.67 -16.17 -5.65
CA ALA A 414 -21.76 -15.40 -5.03
C ALA A 414 -22.35 -14.34 -5.99
N PHE A 415 -21.55 -13.90 -6.97
CA PHE A 415 -21.93 -12.85 -7.93
C PHE A 415 -22.56 -13.43 -9.21
N THR A 416 -22.10 -14.61 -9.64
CA THR A 416 -22.42 -15.17 -10.97
C THR A 416 -22.93 -16.61 -10.94
N GLY A 417 -22.87 -17.28 -9.79
CA GLY A 417 -23.08 -18.72 -9.67
C GLY A 417 -21.87 -19.55 -10.15
N GLY A 418 -22.00 -20.87 -10.13
CA GLY A 418 -20.94 -21.79 -10.57
C GLY A 418 -20.05 -22.25 -9.40
N GLU A 419 -18.79 -22.54 -9.69
CA GLU A 419 -17.81 -23.05 -8.72
C GLU A 419 -16.44 -22.42 -8.95
N ALA A 420 -15.76 -22.08 -7.86
CA ALA A 420 -14.38 -21.63 -7.85
C ALA A 420 -13.54 -22.54 -6.95
N ARG A 421 -12.46 -23.10 -7.49
CA ARG A 421 -11.52 -23.97 -6.79
C ARG A 421 -10.09 -23.45 -6.92
N LEU A 422 -9.41 -23.37 -5.79
CA LEU A 422 -8.01 -23.00 -5.64
C LEU A 422 -7.23 -24.20 -5.10
N SER A 423 -6.21 -24.64 -5.82
CA SER A 423 -5.35 -25.76 -5.42
C SER A 423 -4.16 -25.26 -4.60
N GLY A 424 -3.88 -25.90 -3.46
CA GLY A 424 -2.83 -25.50 -2.52
C GLY A 424 -3.25 -25.74 -1.08
N THR A 425 -2.35 -25.53 -0.13
CA THR A 425 -2.67 -25.71 1.29
C THR A 425 -3.50 -24.54 1.80
N TRP A 426 -4.68 -24.79 2.37
CA TRP A 426 -5.31 -23.82 3.26
C TRP A 426 -4.71 -23.98 4.66
N ASP A 427 -3.97 -22.99 5.10
CA ASP A 427 -3.33 -23.00 6.41
C ASP A 427 -4.19 -22.20 7.40
N ALA A 428 -4.99 -22.91 8.19
CA ALA A 428 -5.88 -22.32 9.18
C ALA A 428 -5.15 -21.61 10.34
N ALA A 429 -3.82 -21.77 10.45
CA ALA A 429 -3.01 -21.00 11.40
C ALA A 429 -2.63 -19.60 10.87
N GLN A 430 -2.88 -19.29 9.58
CA GLN A 430 -2.66 -17.95 9.06
C GLN A 430 -3.66 -16.94 9.66
N PRO A 431 -3.23 -15.68 9.90
CA PRO A 431 -4.11 -14.63 10.38
C PRO A 431 -5.37 -14.51 9.54
N HIS A 432 -6.51 -14.48 10.22
CA HIS A 432 -7.85 -14.28 9.65
C HIS A 432 -8.38 -15.39 8.72
N ALA A 433 -7.67 -16.52 8.56
CA ALA A 433 -8.05 -17.56 7.59
C ALA A 433 -9.49 -18.08 7.81
N GLU A 434 -9.87 -18.53 9.02
CA GLU A 434 -11.24 -19.01 9.25
C GLU A 434 -12.29 -17.90 9.22
N GLN A 435 -11.99 -16.71 9.76
CA GLN A 435 -12.92 -15.56 9.71
C GLN A 435 -13.29 -15.17 8.27
N VAL A 436 -12.34 -15.31 7.35
CA VAL A 436 -12.55 -15.08 5.90
C VAL A 436 -13.41 -16.16 5.28
N LEU A 437 -13.25 -17.44 5.67
CA LEU A 437 -14.16 -18.50 5.22
C LEU A 437 -15.58 -18.30 5.79
N ASP A 438 -15.72 -17.84 7.03
CA ASP A 438 -17.01 -17.53 7.65
C ASP A 438 -17.71 -16.35 6.97
N LEU A 439 -16.98 -15.28 6.63
CA LEU A 439 -17.49 -14.17 5.81
C LEU A 439 -18.05 -14.66 4.46
N LEU A 440 -17.37 -15.60 3.80
CA LEU A 440 -17.85 -16.21 2.56
C LEU A 440 -19.08 -17.10 2.81
N ARG A 441 -19.06 -17.96 3.83
CA ARG A 441 -20.19 -18.85 4.21
C ARG A 441 -21.46 -18.05 4.50
N ALA A 442 -21.35 -16.92 5.18
CA ALA A 442 -22.46 -16.02 5.53
C ALA A 442 -23.22 -15.45 4.31
N THR A 443 -22.64 -15.53 3.10
CA THR A 443 -23.29 -15.08 1.84
C THR A 443 -24.14 -16.16 1.17
N GLY A 444 -24.21 -17.37 1.74
CA GLY A 444 -24.90 -18.53 1.15
C GLY A 444 -24.00 -19.41 0.27
N LEU A 445 -22.68 -19.21 0.33
CA LEU A 445 -21.70 -20.11 -0.28
C LEU A 445 -21.46 -21.34 0.62
N VAL A 446 -21.44 -22.52 0.00
CA VAL A 446 -20.81 -23.71 0.58
C VAL A 446 -19.32 -23.63 0.27
N VAL A 447 -18.52 -23.47 1.32
CA VAL A 447 -17.06 -23.36 1.24
C VAL A 447 -16.42 -24.58 1.91
N THR A 448 -15.62 -25.31 1.15
CA THR A 448 -14.93 -26.53 1.60
C THR A 448 -13.43 -26.36 1.45
N ALA A 449 -12.69 -26.51 2.55
CA ALA A 449 -11.23 -26.57 2.57
C ALA A 449 -10.77 -27.99 2.88
N ASP A 450 -9.78 -28.49 2.14
CA ASP A 450 -9.11 -29.77 2.37
C ASP A 450 -7.58 -29.62 2.20
N THR A 451 -6.83 -30.72 2.34
CA THR A 451 -5.37 -30.73 2.21
C THR A 451 -4.85 -30.48 0.79
N LYS A 452 -5.73 -30.33 -0.20
CA LYS A 452 -5.42 -30.10 -1.62
C LYS A 452 -5.90 -28.74 -2.12
N GLY A 453 -6.81 -28.06 -1.43
CA GLY A 453 -7.33 -26.77 -1.86
C GLY A 453 -8.54 -26.26 -1.08
N VAL A 454 -9.04 -25.12 -1.52
CA VAL A 454 -10.34 -24.56 -1.11
C VAL A 454 -11.24 -24.46 -2.32
N ALA A 455 -12.52 -24.78 -2.15
CA ALA A 455 -13.55 -24.58 -3.15
C ALA A 455 -14.75 -23.85 -2.56
N ALA A 456 -15.39 -23.01 -3.37
CA ALA A 456 -16.60 -22.28 -3.03
C ALA A 456 -17.64 -22.40 -4.17
N LYS A 457 -18.91 -22.58 -3.79
CA LYS A 457 -20.06 -22.62 -4.71
C LYS A 457 -21.36 -22.24 -3.98
N PRO A 458 -22.40 -21.76 -4.66
CA PRO A 458 -23.69 -21.48 -4.02
C PRO A 458 -24.31 -22.76 -3.41
N ALA A 459 -24.93 -22.63 -2.23
CA ALA A 459 -25.64 -23.73 -1.57
C ALA A 459 -26.84 -24.24 -2.39
N MET A 460 -27.49 -23.36 -3.15
CA MET A 460 -28.63 -23.68 -4.01
C MET A 460 -28.23 -23.51 -5.48
N LYS A 461 -28.68 -24.41 -6.35
CA LYS A 461 -28.62 -24.18 -7.80
C LYS A 461 -29.39 -22.89 -8.13
N PRO A 462 -28.95 -22.07 -9.12
CA PRO A 462 -29.66 -20.87 -9.51
C PRO A 462 -31.10 -21.22 -9.91
N SER A 463 -32.04 -20.86 -9.05
CA SER A 463 -33.47 -21.12 -9.22
C SER A 463 -34.17 -19.86 -9.75
N VAL A 464 -35.41 -20.00 -10.21
CA VAL A 464 -36.24 -18.84 -10.62
C VAL A 464 -36.62 -17.99 -9.39
N GLN A 465 -36.72 -18.62 -8.21
CA GLN A 465 -36.98 -17.98 -6.93
C GLN A 465 -35.72 -17.27 -6.40
N ALA A 466 -35.91 -16.14 -5.73
CA ALA A 466 -34.82 -15.37 -5.13
C ALA A 466 -34.18 -16.11 -3.94
N ALA A 467 -32.94 -15.76 -3.61
CA ALA A 467 -32.33 -16.18 -2.35
C ALA A 467 -33.10 -15.60 -1.14
N PRO A 468 -33.05 -16.23 0.04
CA PRO A 468 -33.57 -15.60 1.25
C PRO A 468 -32.84 -14.27 1.52
N ALA A 469 -33.57 -13.25 1.95
CA ALA A 469 -32.97 -11.97 2.31
C ALA A 469 -32.08 -12.11 3.57
N PRO A 470 -30.87 -11.50 3.59
CA PRO A 470 -29.99 -11.56 4.75
C PRO A 470 -30.60 -10.79 5.93
N THR A 471 -30.72 -11.46 7.07
CA THR A 471 -31.29 -10.89 8.31
C THR A 471 -30.23 -10.36 9.28
N ALA A 472 -28.96 -10.69 9.05
CA ALA A 472 -27.82 -10.28 9.86
C ALA A 472 -26.76 -9.60 8.96
N PRO A 473 -25.96 -8.67 9.51
CA PRO A 473 -24.84 -8.08 8.78
C PRO A 473 -23.73 -9.11 8.54
N LEU A 474 -22.98 -8.95 7.45
CA LEU A 474 -21.72 -9.65 7.25
C LEU A 474 -20.68 -9.05 8.21
N ASP A 475 -20.07 -9.87 9.06
CA ASP A 475 -19.07 -9.39 10.02
C ASP A 475 -17.65 -9.45 9.42
N ALA A 476 -17.06 -8.28 9.23
CA ALA A 476 -15.66 -8.07 8.88
C ALA A 476 -14.94 -7.19 9.93
N SER A 477 -15.56 -6.92 11.08
CA SER A 477 -15.04 -5.98 12.09
C SER A 477 -13.69 -6.40 12.70
N THR A 478 -13.44 -7.71 12.74
CA THR A 478 -12.19 -8.33 13.24
C THR A 478 -11.16 -8.62 12.13
N LEU A 479 -11.44 -8.21 10.89
CA LEU A 479 -10.54 -8.36 9.75
C LEU A 479 -9.71 -7.08 9.52
N PRO A 480 -8.54 -7.16 8.87
CA PRO A 480 -7.81 -5.99 8.39
C PRO A 480 -8.62 -5.12 7.42
N LEU A 481 -8.26 -3.84 7.33
CA LEU A 481 -8.92 -2.85 6.46
C LEU A 481 -9.09 -3.30 4.99
N ASP A 482 -8.15 -4.07 4.46
CA ASP A 482 -8.21 -4.59 3.08
C ASP A 482 -9.37 -5.58 2.84
N TYR A 483 -10.04 -6.11 3.87
CA TYR A 483 -11.24 -6.93 3.71
C TYR A 483 -12.54 -6.12 3.62
N ALA A 484 -12.53 -4.82 3.96
CA ALA A 484 -13.69 -3.93 3.82
C ALA A 484 -14.30 -3.92 2.39
N PRO A 485 -13.53 -3.75 1.29
CA PRO A 485 -14.07 -3.83 -0.07
C PRO A 485 -14.71 -5.17 -0.41
N LEU A 486 -14.18 -6.28 0.12
CA LEU A 486 -14.77 -7.61 -0.06
C LEU A 486 -16.12 -7.71 0.66
N ALA A 487 -16.19 -7.30 1.93
CA ALA A 487 -17.43 -7.33 2.72
C ALA A 487 -18.54 -6.46 2.10
N LEU A 488 -18.20 -5.25 1.62
CA LEU A 488 -19.13 -4.36 0.91
C LEU A 488 -19.62 -4.95 -0.42
N ALA A 489 -18.73 -5.53 -1.22
CA ALA A 489 -19.09 -6.18 -2.48
C ALA A 489 -19.97 -7.43 -2.25
N LEU A 490 -19.70 -8.21 -1.20
CA LEU A 490 -20.51 -9.37 -0.81
C LEU A 490 -21.90 -8.96 -0.30
N ALA A 491 -22.01 -7.91 0.50
CA ALA A 491 -23.31 -7.37 0.93
C ALA A 491 -24.14 -6.88 -0.27
N ALA A 492 -23.51 -6.21 -1.23
CA ALA A 492 -24.16 -5.84 -2.50
C ALA A 492 -24.62 -7.07 -3.30
N ALA A 493 -23.84 -8.16 -3.28
CA ALA A 493 -24.19 -9.42 -3.95
C ALA A 493 -25.40 -10.11 -3.29
N THR A 494 -25.45 -10.19 -1.95
CA THR A 494 -26.59 -10.80 -1.24
C THR A 494 -27.89 -10.03 -1.48
N ALA A 495 -27.85 -8.69 -1.49
CA ALA A 495 -28.99 -7.85 -1.87
C ALA A 495 -29.52 -8.18 -3.27
N ARG A 496 -28.62 -8.29 -4.27
CA ARG A 496 -28.99 -8.64 -5.65
C ARG A 496 -29.51 -10.08 -5.79
N ALA A 497 -28.93 -11.04 -5.07
CA ALA A 497 -29.37 -12.44 -5.07
C ALA A 497 -30.76 -12.63 -4.45
N ALA A 498 -31.04 -11.89 -3.36
CA ALA A 498 -32.36 -11.87 -2.72
C ALA A 498 -33.38 -10.96 -3.42
N LYS A 499 -32.96 -10.18 -4.42
CA LYS A 499 -33.78 -9.20 -5.16
C LYS A 499 -34.44 -8.16 -4.23
N VAL A 500 -33.71 -7.72 -3.20
CA VAL A 500 -34.14 -6.69 -2.25
C VAL A 500 -33.34 -5.40 -2.46
N ASP A 501 -33.98 -4.26 -2.19
CA ASP A 501 -33.33 -2.95 -2.28
C ASP A 501 -32.62 -2.53 -0.98
N VAL A 502 -32.78 -3.27 0.13
CA VAL A 502 -32.13 -2.98 1.42
C VAL A 502 -31.62 -4.28 2.04
N VAL A 503 -30.38 -4.26 2.55
CA VAL A 503 -29.79 -5.29 3.41
C VAL A 503 -29.06 -4.64 4.59
N PRO A 504 -28.82 -5.35 5.71
CA PRO A 504 -27.93 -4.86 6.76
C PRO A 504 -26.55 -4.48 6.19
N ALA A 505 -26.00 -3.35 6.61
CA ALA A 505 -24.64 -2.98 6.22
C ALA A 505 -23.64 -3.95 6.87
N PRO A 506 -22.52 -4.31 6.21
CA PRO A 506 -21.48 -5.11 6.84
C PRO A 506 -20.91 -4.38 8.07
N LEU A 507 -20.51 -5.14 9.09
CA LEU A 507 -19.71 -4.61 10.19
C LEU A 507 -18.28 -4.46 9.66
N LEU A 508 -17.80 -3.23 9.54
CA LEU A 508 -16.51 -2.91 8.92
C LEU A 508 -15.41 -2.76 9.98
N PRO A 509 -14.12 -2.96 9.62
CA PRO A 509 -13.01 -2.77 10.54
C PRO A 509 -12.93 -1.34 11.09
N GLU A 510 -12.47 -1.20 12.33
CA GLU A 510 -12.22 0.11 12.94
C GLU A 510 -11.13 0.89 12.18
N GLY A 511 -11.26 2.22 12.14
CA GLY A 511 -10.31 3.10 11.44
C GLY A 511 -10.49 3.19 9.92
N LEU A 512 -11.50 2.51 9.35
CA LEU A 512 -11.85 2.67 7.94
C LEU A 512 -12.35 4.09 7.63
N ASP A 513 -11.80 4.70 6.58
CA ASP A 513 -12.30 5.97 6.04
C ASP A 513 -13.71 5.80 5.48
N THR A 514 -14.67 6.50 6.08
CA THR A 514 -16.09 6.45 5.68
C THR A 514 -16.29 6.99 4.27
N VAL A 515 -15.53 8.01 3.85
CA VAL A 515 -15.65 8.61 2.52
C VAL A 515 -15.27 7.61 1.43
N THR A 516 -14.21 6.83 1.66
CA THR A 516 -13.81 5.70 0.78
C THR A 516 -14.90 4.63 0.72
N ALA A 517 -15.46 4.23 1.86
CA ALA A 517 -16.51 3.20 1.92
C ALA A 517 -17.81 3.65 1.21
N GLU A 518 -18.23 4.90 1.41
CA GLU A 518 -19.37 5.53 0.72
C GLU A 518 -19.12 5.62 -0.79
N SER A 519 -17.98 6.18 -1.21
CA SER A 519 -17.62 6.33 -2.63
C SER A 519 -17.58 4.99 -3.37
N PHE A 520 -17.13 3.93 -2.70
CA PHE A 520 -17.16 2.57 -3.23
C PHE A 520 -18.58 2.00 -3.34
N ALA A 521 -19.41 2.15 -2.30
CA ALA A 521 -20.81 1.73 -2.34
C ALA A 521 -21.58 2.41 -3.49
N GLU A 522 -21.32 3.70 -3.73
CA GLU A 522 -21.88 4.45 -4.86
C GLU A 522 -21.52 3.83 -6.22
N GLN A 523 -20.27 3.38 -6.41
CA GLN A 523 -19.87 2.67 -7.64
C GLN A 523 -20.74 1.42 -7.86
N LEU A 524 -20.97 0.64 -6.80
CA LEU A 524 -21.81 -0.56 -6.85
C LEU A 524 -23.30 -0.25 -7.09
N GLY A 525 -23.72 1.01 -6.99
CA GLY A 525 -25.12 1.44 -7.07
C GLY A 525 -25.87 1.27 -5.75
N PHE A 526 -25.18 1.47 -4.63
CA PHE A 526 -25.72 1.47 -3.27
C PHE A 526 -25.32 2.75 -2.53
N ALA A 527 -25.97 3.01 -1.40
CA ALA A 527 -25.58 4.02 -0.42
C ALA A 527 -25.56 3.37 0.96
N LEU A 528 -24.57 3.74 1.78
CA LEU A 528 -24.60 3.46 3.22
C LEU A 528 -25.58 4.43 3.86
N ALA A 529 -26.51 3.91 4.65
CA ALA A 529 -27.57 4.69 5.29
C ALA A 529 -27.90 4.12 6.67
N THR A 530 -28.73 4.84 7.44
CA THR A 530 -29.27 4.36 8.71
C THR A 530 -30.80 4.32 8.62
N GLU A 531 -31.38 3.14 8.86
CA GLU A 531 -32.84 2.92 8.89
C GLU A 531 -33.24 2.36 10.26
N ALA A 532 -34.25 2.96 10.90
CA ALA A 532 -34.70 2.57 12.25
C ALA A 532 -33.57 2.46 13.30
N GLY A 533 -32.49 3.23 13.16
CA GLY A 533 -31.32 3.20 14.03
C GLY A 533 -30.30 2.10 13.72
N GLN A 534 -30.48 1.33 12.64
CA GLN A 534 -29.55 0.28 12.18
C GLN A 534 -28.85 0.70 10.88
N PRO A 535 -27.55 0.42 10.71
CA PRO A 535 -26.83 0.70 9.48
C PRO A 535 -27.24 -0.29 8.38
N VAL A 536 -27.58 0.23 7.20
CA VAL A 536 -28.05 -0.55 6.05
C VAL A 536 -27.31 -0.16 4.77
N LEU A 537 -27.16 -1.13 3.87
CA LEU A 537 -26.72 -0.91 2.50
C LEU A 537 -27.96 -0.86 1.60
N ARG A 538 -28.37 0.35 1.24
CA ARG A 538 -29.57 0.61 0.42
C ARG A 538 -29.18 0.72 -1.05
N SER A 539 -29.86 0.01 -1.94
CA SER A 539 -29.66 0.15 -3.38
C SER A 539 -30.23 1.47 -3.88
N VAL A 540 -29.42 2.25 -4.58
CA VAL A 540 -29.86 3.47 -5.29
C VAL A 540 -30.19 3.18 -6.76
N VAL A 541 -30.09 1.91 -7.17
CA VAL A 541 -30.43 1.43 -8.51
C VAL A 541 -31.32 0.19 -8.39
N ALA A 542 -32.59 0.33 -8.79
CA ALA A 542 -33.65 -0.67 -8.65
C ALA A 542 -33.21 -2.12 -8.90
N ALA A 543 -33.66 -3.03 -8.03
CA ALA A 543 -33.45 -4.47 -8.16
C ALA A 543 -33.67 -5.00 -9.60
N GLY A 544 -32.60 -5.51 -10.23
CA GLY A 544 -32.65 -6.08 -11.58
C GLY A 544 -32.35 -5.12 -12.74
N SER A 545 -32.03 -3.85 -12.46
CA SER A 545 -31.58 -2.91 -13.50
C SER A 545 -30.34 -3.43 -14.24
N LYS A 546 -30.41 -3.42 -15.58
CA LYS A 546 -29.28 -3.74 -16.47
C LYS A 546 -28.48 -2.50 -16.89
N ALA A 547 -28.85 -1.32 -16.41
CA ALA A 547 -28.23 -0.07 -16.82
C ALA A 547 -26.76 0.00 -16.36
N PRO A 548 -25.82 0.38 -17.25
CA PRO A 548 -24.44 0.59 -16.86
C PRO A 548 -24.31 1.69 -15.80
N ALA A 549 -23.25 1.60 -15.01
CA ALA A 549 -22.71 2.73 -14.27
C ALA A 549 -22.09 3.70 -15.28
N ASN A 550 -22.83 4.72 -15.69
CA ASN A 550 -22.30 5.80 -16.54
C ASN A 550 -21.48 6.81 -15.71
N GLY A 551 -20.68 6.31 -14.76
CA GLY A 551 -19.88 7.10 -13.83
C GLY A 551 -18.51 7.47 -14.41
N SER A 552 -17.86 8.46 -13.79
CA SER A 552 -16.45 8.73 -14.08
C SER A 552 -15.55 7.58 -13.62
N PRO A 553 -14.36 7.40 -14.22
CA PRO A 553 -13.42 6.37 -13.81
C PRO A 553 -13.03 6.52 -12.33
N TRP A 554 -13.21 5.46 -11.55
CA TRP A 554 -12.88 5.47 -10.13
C TRP A 554 -11.36 5.32 -9.92
N ALA A 555 -10.84 5.96 -8.88
CA ALA A 555 -9.46 5.79 -8.43
C ALA A 555 -9.48 4.95 -7.16
N SER A 556 -9.08 3.69 -7.29
CA SER A 556 -9.06 2.74 -6.17
C SER A 556 -7.93 3.07 -5.19
N PRO A 557 -8.18 3.16 -3.87
CA PRO A 557 -7.13 3.53 -2.90
C PRO A 557 -6.01 2.48 -2.78
N THR A 558 -6.36 1.19 -2.73
CA THR A 558 -5.41 0.06 -2.63
C THR A 558 -5.80 -1.05 -3.61
N ALA A 559 -4.90 -2.02 -3.82
CA ALA A 559 -5.16 -3.22 -4.59
C ALA A 559 -6.42 -3.99 -4.13
N ALA A 560 -6.72 -3.99 -2.83
CA ALA A 560 -7.92 -4.63 -2.29
C ALA A 560 -9.22 -3.96 -2.74
N TRP A 561 -9.24 -2.63 -2.86
CA TRP A 561 -10.36 -1.89 -3.44
C TRP A 561 -10.52 -2.15 -4.94
N THR A 562 -9.43 -2.41 -5.66
CA THR A 562 -9.49 -2.88 -7.05
C THR A 562 -10.14 -4.25 -7.16
N PHE A 563 -9.81 -5.20 -6.29
CA PHE A 563 -10.49 -6.49 -6.21
C PHE A 563 -11.99 -6.33 -5.90
N GLY A 564 -12.35 -5.48 -4.94
CA GLY A 564 -13.75 -5.17 -4.61
C GLY A 564 -14.53 -4.61 -5.81
N LEU A 565 -13.94 -3.69 -6.58
CA LEU A 565 -14.61 -3.11 -7.74
C LEU A 565 -14.72 -4.11 -8.90
N ALA A 566 -13.72 -4.99 -9.07
CA ALA A 566 -13.78 -6.10 -10.02
C ALA A 566 -14.92 -7.08 -9.67
N LEU A 567 -15.10 -7.42 -8.39
CA LEU A 567 -16.28 -8.16 -7.92
C LEU A 567 -17.57 -7.38 -8.19
N GLY A 568 -17.59 -6.07 -7.93
CA GLY A 568 -18.70 -5.18 -8.26
C GLY A 568 -19.12 -5.20 -9.74
N ALA A 569 -18.16 -5.35 -10.65
CA ALA A 569 -18.43 -5.41 -12.09
C ALA A 569 -19.07 -6.74 -12.52
N LEU A 570 -18.97 -7.79 -11.70
CA LEU A 570 -19.77 -9.01 -11.86
C LEU A 570 -21.27 -8.74 -11.54
N LEU A 571 -21.61 -7.76 -10.68
CA LEU A 571 -23.00 -7.33 -10.45
C LEU A 571 -23.51 -6.40 -11.56
N ARG A 572 -22.72 -5.37 -11.94
CA ARG A 572 -23.20 -4.23 -12.73
C ARG A 572 -22.22 -3.84 -13.87
N PRO A 573 -22.70 -3.52 -15.10
CA PRO A 573 -21.82 -3.08 -16.18
C PRO A 573 -21.37 -1.63 -16.03
N GLY A 574 -20.32 -1.25 -16.77
CA GLY A 574 -19.87 0.14 -16.88
C GLY A 574 -18.99 0.64 -15.73
N LEU A 575 -18.49 -0.24 -14.84
CA LEU A 575 -17.47 0.18 -13.87
C LEU A 575 -16.13 0.37 -14.59
N HIS A 576 -15.44 1.46 -14.26
CA HIS A 576 -14.19 1.86 -14.91
C HIS A 576 -13.14 2.23 -13.86
N LEU A 577 -11.91 1.76 -14.04
CA LEU A 577 -10.76 2.13 -13.22
C LEU A 577 -9.88 3.15 -13.93
N SER A 578 -9.37 4.12 -13.17
CA SER A 578 -8.31 5.04 -13.60
C SER A 578 -6.91 4.48 -13.34
N ASN A 579 -6.75 3.61 -12.34
CA ASN A 579 -5.46 3.11 -11.84
C ASN A 579 -5.38 1.57 -11.75
N PRO A 580 -5.74 0.80 -12.80
CA PRO A 580 -5.83 -0.67 -12.76
C PRO A 580 -4.50 -1.39 -12.43
N GLY A 581 -3.37 -0.68 -12.48
CA GLY A 581 -2.05 -1.25 -12.20
C GLY A 581 -1.79 -1.53 -10.72
N ASN A 582 -2.50 -0.91 -9.78
CA ASN A 582 -2.24 -1.15 -8.35
C ASN A 582 -2.46 -2.61 -7.92
N VAL A 583 -3.35 -3.34 -8.60
CA VAL A 583 -3.64 -4.74 -8.28
C VAL A 583 -2.42 -5.66 -8.37
N THR A 584 -1.36 -5.26 -9.10
CA THR A 584 -0.14 -6.05 -9.22
C THR A 584 0.70 -6.06 -7.94
N GLU A 585 0.40 -5.18 -6.98
CA GLU A 585 0.96 -5.20 -5.61
C GLU A 585 0.61 -6.51 -4.89
N LEU A 586 -0.65 -6.93 -4.97
CA LEU A 586 -1.14 -8.17 -4.36
C LEU A 586 -1.14 -9.36 -5.32
N MET A 587 -1.46 -9.16 -6.60
CA MET A 587 -1.53 -10.24 -7.59
C MET A 587 -1.23 -9.75 -9.02
N PRO A 588 0.03 -9.82 -9.50
CA PRO A 588 0.43 -9.42 -10.85
C PRO A 588 -0.41 -10.06 -11.98
N GLY A 589 -0.79 -11.33 -11.81
CA GLY A 589 -1.58 -12.09 -12.79
C GLY A 589 -3.10 -11.83 -12.76
N PHE A 590 -3.62 -10.94 -11.90
CA PHE A 590 -5.06 -10.82 -11.66
C PHE A 590 -5.88 -10.54 -12.93
N TRP A 591 -5.46 -9.57 -13.75
CA TRP A 591 -6.22 -9.23 -14.96
C TRP A 591 -6.22 -10.34 -16.01
N ALA A 592 -5.21 -11.21 -16.04
CA ALA A 592 -5.21 -12.38 -16.92
C ALA A 592 -6.24 -13.43 -16.47
N LEU A 593 -6.30 -13.72 -15.15
CA LEU A 593 -7.34 -14.55 -14.54
C LEU A 593 -8.74 -13.95 -14.79
N TYR A 594 -8.91 -12.67 -14.47
CA TYR A 594 -10.21 -12.00 -14.49
C TYR A 594 -10.78 -11.86 -15.91
N ASN A 595 -9.94 -11.58 -16.91
CA ASN A 595 -10.37 -11.55 -18.30
C ASN A 595 -10.53 -12.96 -18.92
N GLY A 596 -9.95 -14.00 -18.30
CA GLY A 596 -10.12 -15.41 -18.67
C GLY A 596 -11.40 -16.07 -18.13
N LEU A 597 -12.20 -15.36 -17.33
CA LEU A 597 -13.50 -15.85 -16.86
C LEU A 597 -14.42 -16.26 -18.04
N PRO A 598 -15.38 -17.18 -17.86
CA PRO A 598 -15.74 -17.88 -16.61
C PRO A 598 -14.77 -19.02 -16.24
N SER A 599 -13.91 -19.45 -17.15
CA SER A 599 -13.02 -20.62 -16.99
C SER A 599 -11.58 -20.23 -17.32
N PRO A 600 -10.91 -19.47 -16.43
CA PRO A 600 -9.55 -19.00 -16.70
C PRO A 600 -8.58 -20.16 -16.74
N ASP A 601 -7.69 -20.13 -17.73
CA ASP A 601 -6.58 -21.07 -17.80
C ASP A 601 -5.68 -20.92 -16.56
N ASN A 602 -5.12 -22.04 -16.12
CA ASN A 602 -3.94 -21.99 -15.26
C ASN A 602 -2.81 -21.30 -16.04
N ALA A 603 -2.28 -20.20 -15.48
CA ALA A 603 -1.10 -19.54 -16.03
C ALA A 603 -0.02 -20.60 -16.33
N PRO A 604 0.54 -20.64 -17.55
CA PRO A 604 1.07 -21.88 -18.08
C PRO A 604 2.35 -22.32 -17.35
N ARG A 605 2.23 -23.42 -16.58
CA ARG A 605 3.34 -24.32 -16.27
C ARG A 605 3.81 -25.03 -17.54
N LYS A 606 4.44 -24.28 -18.44
CA LYS A 606 5.43 -24.81 -19.37
C LYS A 606 6.75 -24.13 -19.05
N PRO A 607 7.75 -24.86 -18.55
CA PRO A 607 9.12 -24.48 -18.87
C PRO A 607 9.16 -24.27 -20.39
N LYS A 608 9.67 -23.12 -20.83
CA LYS A 608 10.26 -23.12 -22.17
C LYS A 608 11.38 -24.15 -22.07
N GLU A 609 11.25 -25.24 -22.81
CA GLU A 609 12.42 -26.04 -23.15
C GLU A 609 13.47 -25.02 -23.61
N GLN A 610 14.59 -24.97 -22.89
CA GLN A 610 15.77 -24.35 -23.46
C GLN A 610 16.04 -25.17 -24.71
N LYS A 611 15.70 -24.60 -25.87
CA LYS A 611 16.38 -25.00 -27.09
C LYS A 611 17.85 -24.78 -26.78
N ASP A 612 18.58 -25.88 -26.74
CA ASP A 612 20.02 -25.87 -26.72
C ASP A 612 20.49 -25.02 -27.91
N ASP A 613 20.91 -23.78 -27.64
CA ASP A 613 21.63 -22.92 -28.58
C ASP A 613 23.08 -23.45 -28.75
N VAL A 614 23.19 -24.76 -28.99
CA VAL A 614 24.40 -25.41 -29.45
C VAL A 614 24.61 -25.00 -30.90
N ALA A 615 25.77 -24.35 -31.12
CA ALA A 615 26.26 -23.78 -32.38
C ALA A 615 25.86 -22.32 -32.69
N LYS A 616 26.44 -21.37 -31.93
CA LYS A 616 26.85 -20.09 -32.52
C LYS A 616 27.85 -20.35 -33.64
N PRO A 617 27.58 -19.99 -34.92
CA PRO A 617 28.56 -20.20 -35.99
C PRO A 617 29.77 -19.27 -35.78
N ALA A 618 30.97 -19.82 -35.98
CA ALA A 618 32.21 -19.09 -35.79
C ALA A 618 32.31 -17.89 -36.74
N ARG A 619 32.52 -16.68 -36.19
CA ARG A 619 32.80 -15.48 -36.99
C ARG A 619 34.12 -15.66 -37.75
N ARG A 620 34.05 -15.95 -39.05
CA ARG A 620 35.19 -15.77 -39.96
C ARG A 620 35.62 -14.30 -39.92
N ARG A 621 36.88 -14.04 -39.55
CA ARG A 621 37.51 -12.74 -39.79
C ARG A 621 37.72 -12.60 -41.29
N ILE A 622 37.11 -11.59 -41.90
CA ILE A 622 37.53 -11.09 -43.21
C ILE A 622 38.60 -10.04 -42.92
N ILE A 623 39.81 -10.27 -43.43
CA ILE A 623 40.83 -9.23 -43.58
C ILE A 623 40.58 -8.63 -44.96
N ALA A 624 40.46 -7.31 -45.03
CA ALA A 624 40.56 -6.58 -46.28
C ALA A 624 42.00 -6.08 -46.43
N GLU A 625 42.55 -6.17 -47.64
CA GLU A 625 43.81 -5.55 -48.05
C GLU A 625 43.65 -4.02 -48.19
#